data_AF-A0A2P6R8B5-F1
#
_entry.id   AF-A0A2P6R8B5-F1
#
_cell.length_a   1.000
_cell.length_b   1.000
_cell.length_c   1.000
_cell.angle_alpha   90.00
_cell.angle_beta   90.00
_cell.angle_gamma   90.00
#
_symmetry.space_group_name_H-M   'P 1'
#
loop_
_entity.id
_entity.type
_entity.pdbx_description
1 polymer ?
#
loop_
_entity_poly.entity_id
_entity_poly.type
_entity_poly.pdbx_seq_one_letter_code
_entity_poly.pdbx_strand_id
1 'polypeptide(L)'
;MIKAMMKRTQEVLFFLILALFYKATGMKPCSKPPQVDCDGFCLSWRLAVEANNVRGWRTVPTQCLHYLETYMIGGQYDRDIEFIVGEIMSYVNGIVPSDDGMDAWILDVDDTCISNVLYYKGKRYG
;
A
#
# COMPACT_ATOMS: atom_id res chain seq x y z
N MET A 1 44.19 32.89 19.18
CA MET A 1 42.80 33.26 18.82
C MET A 1 42.31 32.53 17.56
N ILE A 2 43.05 32.59 16.44
CA ILE A 2 42.67 31.97 15.15
C ILE A 2 42.47 30.45 15.21
N LYS A 3 43.36 29.70 15.90
CA LYS A 3 43.23 28.25 16.08
C LYS A 3 41.95 27.82 16.80
N ALA A 4 41.50 28.60 17.79
CA ALA A 4 40.28 28.31 18.54
C ALA A 4 39.03 28.58 17.69
N MET A 5 39.05 29.63 16.88
CA MET A 5 37.98 29.93 15.92
C MET A 5 37.89 28.83 14.84
N MET A 6 39.02 28.40 14.28
CA MET A 6 39.07 27.35 13.26
C MET A 6 38.54 26.00 13.78
N LYS A 7 38.85 25.66 15.04
CA LYS A 7 38.30 24.48 15.71
C LYS A 7 36.78 24.57 15.89
N ARG A 8 36.27 25.74 16.31
CA ARG A 8 34.83 25.98 16.47
C ARG A 8 34.09 25.91 15.14
N THR A 9 34.68 26.44 14.06
CA THR A 9 34.11 26.34 12.70
C THR A 9 34.07 24.88 12.23
N GLN A 10 35.11 24.10 12.51
CA GLN A 10 35.18 22.68 12.15
C GLN A 10 34.14 21.84 12.91
N GLU A 11 33.92 22.12 14.20
CA GLU A 11 32.89 21.47 15.01
C GLU A 11 31.48 21.77 14.48
N VAL A 12 31.18 23.04 14.16
CA VAL A 12 29.88 23.44 13.59
C VAL A 12 29.63 22.78 12.23
N LEU A 13 30.66 22.74 11.37
CA LEU A 13 30.56 22.07 10.07
C LEU A 13 30.28 20.57 10.24
N PHE A 14 30.93 19.92 11.21
CA PHE A 14 30.70 18.50 11.52
C PHE A 14 29.26 18.24 11.99
N PHE A 15 28.70 19.09 12.85
CA PHE A 15 27.30 18.98 13.28
C PHE A 15 26.29 19.22 12.15
N LEU A 16 26.58 20.17 11.24
CA LEU A 16 25.76 20.39 10.05
C LEU A 16 25.78 19.18 9.10
N ILE A 17 26.96 18.59 8.90
CA ILE A 17 27.12 17.38 8.11
C ILE A 17 26.34 16.22 8.73
N LEU A 18 26.45 16.00 10.04
CA LEU A 18 25.68 14.98 10.76
C LEU A 18 24.16 15.20 10.64
N ALA A 19 23.68 16.44 10.73
CA ALA A 19 22.26 16.77 10.57
C ALA A 19 21.74 16.50 9.15
N LEU A 20 22.56 16.74 8.12
CA LEU A 20 22.23 16.42 6.73
C LEU A 20 22.20 14.90 6.49
N PHE A 21 23.15 14.15 7.05
CA PHE A 21 23.16 12.69 6.97
C PHE A 21 22.01 12.04 7.77
N TYR A 22 21.64 12.59 8.93
CA TYR A 22 20.49 12.12 9.70
C TYR A 22 19.17 12.19 8.90
N LYS A 23 18.97 13.26 8.11
CA LYS A 23 17.81 13.39 7.23
C LYS A 23 17.87 12.46 6.01
N ALA A 24 19.05 12.11 5.51
CA ALA A 24 19.21 11.16 4.41
C ALA A 24 18.90 9.70 4.81
N THR A 25 18.95 9.38 6.11
CA THR A 25 18.60 8.04 6.63
C THR A 25 17.12 7.84 6.99
N GLY A 26 16.26 8.80 6.65
CA GLY A 26 14.82 8.82 6.99
C GLY A 26 13.91 7.88 6.19
N MET A 27 14.46 6.96 5.38
CA MET A 27 13.72 5.84 4.79
C MET A 27 14.67 4.65 4.73
N LYS A 28 14.67 3.79 5.74
CA LYS A 28 15.31 2.47 5.61
C LYS A 28 14.50 1.68 4.57
N PRO A 29 15.07 1.32 3.41
CA PRO A 29 14.43 0.34 2.54
C PRO A 29 14.36 -0.99 3.31
N CYS A 30 13.24 -1.71 3.23
CA CYS A 30 13.15 -3.07 3.77
C CYS A 30 14.06 -4.00 2.95
N SER A 31 15.35 -4.01 3.27
CA SER A 31 16.32 -5.00 2.83
C SER A 31 16.32 -6.16 3.83
N LYS A 32 15.83 -7.34 3.40
CA LYS A 32 15.63 -8.63 4.13
C LYS A 32 16.82 -9.07 5.05
N PRO A 33 16.68 -10.07 5.96
CA PRO A 33 15.66 -10.44 6.98
C PRO A 33 16.20 -10.27 8.44
N PRO A 34 15.39 -10.47 9.53
CA PRO A 34 14.07 -11.14 9.59
C PRO A 34 12.90 -10.22 9.23
N GLN A 35 12.07 -10.70 8.31
CA GLN A 35 10.96 -10.03 7.60
C GLN A 35 9.75 -9.62 8.46
N VAL A 36 9.78 -9.77 9.78
CA VAL A 36 8.54 -9.83 10.59
C VAL A 36 7.85 -8.48 10.79
N ASP A 37 8.54 -7.35 10.60
CA ASP A 37 8.00 -6.02 10.96
C ASP A 37 7.36 -5.25 9.77
N CYS A 38 7.97 -5.27 8.58
CA CYS A 38 7.42 -4.57 7.40
C CYS A 38 6.10 -5.21 6.91
N ASP A 39 6.01 -6.55 6.93
CA ASP A 39 4.83 -7.26 6.42
C ASP A 39 3.59 -7.02 7.31
N GLY A 40 3.78 -6.93 8.64
CA GLY A 40 2.71 -6.65 9.60
C GLY A 40 2.13 -5.25 9.45
N PHE A 41 2.99 -4.24 9.29
CA PHE A 41 2.55 -2.88 8.99
C PHE A 41 1.75 -2.82 7.68
N CYS A 42 2.25 -3.43 6.61
CA CYS A 42 1.63 -3.36 5.30
C CYS A 42 0.30 -4.14 5.21
N LEU A 43 0.21 -5.27 5.89
CA LEU A 43 -1.07 -5.97 6.10
C LEU A 43 -2.07 -5.08 6.83
N SER A 44 -1.66 -4.46 7.93
CA SER A 44 -2.52 -3.57 8.73
C SER A 44 -2.96 -2.35 7.93
N TRP A 45 -2.05 -1.77 7.15
CA TRP A 45 -2.34 -0.66 6.25
C TRP A 45 -3.35 -1.05 5.16
N ARG A 46 -3.14 -2.17 4.46
CA ARG A 46 -4.09 -2.69 3.45
C ARG A 46 -5.47 -2.88 4.08
N LEU A 47 -5.55 -3.60 5.20
CA LEU A 47 -6.81 -3.83 5.89
C LEU A 47 -7.50 -2.52 6.29
N ALA A 48 -6.75 -1.53 6.75
CA ALA A 48 -7.30 -0.23 7.10
C ALA A 48 -7.78 0.57 5.87
N VAL A 49 -7.18 0.38 4.69
CA VAL A 49 -7.67 0.94 3.41
C VAL A 49 -8.98 0.26 3.00
N GLU A 50 -9.02 -1.09 2.99
CA GLU A 50 -10.24 -1.86 2.64
C GLU A 50 -11.41 -1.54 3.57
N ALA A 51 -11.13 -1.39 4.87
CA ALA A 51 -12.13 -1.01 5.88
C ALA A 51 -12.45 0.50 5.88
N ASN A 52 -11.91 1.27 4.93
CA ASN A 52 -12.14 2.71 4.79
C ASN A 52 -11.77 3.53 6.05
N ASN A 53 -10.81 3.06 6.84
CA ASN A 53 -10.23 3.74 8.00
C ASN A 53 -9.06 4.66 7.60
N VAL A 54 -8.32 4.29 6.55
CA VAL A 54 -7.28 5.13 5.93
C VAL A 54 -7.82 5.65 4.60
N ARG A 55 -7.98 6.98 4.50
CA ARG A 55 -8.59 7.66 3.35
C ARG A 55 -7.65 8.70 2.74
N GLY A 56 -7.90 9.08 1.49
CA GLY A 56 -7.22 10.21 0.83
C GLY A 56 -5.71 9.99 0.61
N TRP A 57 -5.25 8.73 0.61
CA TRP A 57 -3.88 8.40 0.26
C TRP A 57 -3.69 8.54 -1.26
N ARG A 58 -2.54 9.10 -1.67
CA ARG A 58 -2.24 9.34 -3.10
C ARG A 58 -1.50 8.19 -3.76
N THR A 59 -0.65 7.52 -2.99
CA THR A 59 0.19 6.40 -3.44
C THR A 59 0.35 5.42 -2.29
N VAL A 60 0.66 4.17 -2.62
CA VAL A 60 1.02 3.15 -1.64
C VAL A 60 2.28 3.60 -0.87
N PRO A 61 2.38 3.38 0.45
CA PRO A 61 3.62 3.57 1.19
C PRO A 61 4.75 2.77 0.56
N THR A 62 5.89 3.40 0.30
CA THR A 62 7.00 2.77 -0.44
C THR A 62 7.51 1.48 0.22
N GLN A 63 7.41 1.36 1.55
CA GLN A 63 7.77 0.13 2.26
C GLN A 63 6.83 -1.05 1.97
N CYS A 64 5.63 -0.79 1.44
CA CYS A 64 4.58 -1.79 1.19
C CYS A 64 4.49 -2.27 -0.26
N LEU A 65 5.28 -1.73 -1.18
CA LEU A 65 5.22 -2.11 -2.59
C LEU A 65 5.49 -3.61 -2.80
N HIS A 66 6.46 -4.19 -2.09
CA HIS A 66 6.75 -5.63 -2.20
C HIS A 66 5.67 -6.50 -1.54
N TYR A 67 5.10 -6.03 -0.43
CA TYR A 67 3.96 -6.70 0.21
C TYR A 67 2.76 -6.73 -0.75
N LEU A 68 2.44 -5.60 -1.39
CA LEU A 68 1.34 -5.54 -2.36
C LEU A 68 1.60 -6.36 -3.60
N GLU A 69 2.81 -6.34 -4.16
CA GLU A 69 3.19 -7.26 -5.24
C GLU A 69 2.85 -8.70 -4.85
N THR A 70 3.30 -9.15 -3.68
CA THR A 70 3.06 -10.51 -3.18
C THR A 70 1.57 -10.77 -2.95
N TYR A 71 0.81 -9.79 -2.47
CA TYR A 71 -0.64 -9.90 -2.31
C TYR A 71 -1.36 -10.07 -3.65
N MET A 72 -1.03 -9.21 -4.64
CA MET A 72 -1.70 -9.16 -5.94
C MET A 72 -1.40 -10.38 -6.81
N ILE A 73 -0.16 -10.92 -6.79
CA ILE A 73 0.23 -12.05 -7.66
C ILE A 73 0.52 -13.35 -6.92
N GLY A 74 0.55 -13.33 -5.59
CA GLY A 74 0.76 -14.52 -4.75
C GLY A 74 -0.52 -15.27 -4.41
N GLY A 75 -1.63 -14.94 -5.07
CA GLY A 75 -2.91 -15.63 -5.00
C GLY A 75 -3.79 -15.29 -3.80
N GLN A 76 -3.37 -14.41 -2.87
CA GLN A 76 -4.27 -13.96 -1.81
C GLN A 76 -5.37 -13.05 -2.37
N TYR A 77 -5.02 -12.15 -3.30
CA TYR A 77 -6.01 -11.34 -4.01
C TYR A 77 -7.08 -12.20 -4.68
N ASP A 78 -6.70 -13.26 -5.40
CA ASP A 78 -7.65 -14.16 -6.07
C ASP A 78 -8.60 -14.85 -5.09
N ARG A 79 -8.08 -15.30 -3.93
CA ARG A 79 -8.90 -15.90 -2.86
C ARG A 79 -9.89 -14.91 -2.26
N ASP A 80 -9.45 -13.67 -2.04
CA ASP A 80 -10.31 -12.60 -1.51
C ASP A 80 -11.44 -12.28 -2.52
N ILE A 81 -11.13 -12.26 -3.83
CA ILE A 81 -12.12 -12.09 -4.91
C ILE A 81 -13.09 -13.28 -5.01
N GLU A 82 -12.60 -14.51 -4.97
CA GLU A 82 -13.43 -15.71 -5.03
C GLU A 82 -14.43 -15.74 -3.86
N PHE A 83 -13.96 -15.40 -2.66
CA PHE A 83 -14.80 -15.33 -1.47
C PHE A 83 -15.92 -14.29 -1.63
N ILE A 84 -15.60 -13.05 -2.03
CA ILE A 84 -16.62 -12.00 -2.14
C ILE A 84 -17.62 -12.27 -3.27
N VAL A 85 -17.18 -12.87 -4.38
CA VAL A 85 -18.09 -13.30 -5.46
C VAL A 85 -19.04 -14.38 -4.95
N GLY A 86 -18.55 -15.33 -4.15
CA GLY A 86 -19.40 -16.32 -3.49
C GLY A 86 -20.50 -15.70 -2.62
N GLU A 87 -20.14 -14.72 -1.80
CA GLU A 87 -21.10 -13.98 -0.96
C GLU A 87 -22.12 -13.19 -1.79
N ILE A 88 -21.67 -12.53 -2.87
CA ILE A 88 -22.56 -11.81 -3.80
C ILE A 88 -23.57 -12.76 -4.44
N MET A 89 -23.11 -13.90 -4.95
CA MET A 89 -23.99 -14.89 -5.58
C MET A 89 -24.98 -15.49 -4.59
N SER A 90 -24.54 -15.74 -3.35
CA SER A 90 -25.42 -16.18 -2.26
C SER A 90 -26.53 -15.18 -1.99
N TYR A 91 -26.21 -13.88 -1.93
CA TYR A 91 -27.18 -12.81 -1.76
C TYR A 91 -28.15 -12.71 -2.95
N VAL A 92 -27.64 -12.66 -4.19
CA VAL A 92 -28.45 -12.54 -5.41
C VAL A 92 -29.46 -13.69 -5.51
N ASN A 93 -29.03 -14.93 -5.23
CA ASN A 93 -29.90 -16.10 -5.29
C ASN A 93 -31.00 -16.09 -4.21
N GLY A 94 -30.86 -15.27 -3.16
CA GLY A 94 -31.86 -15.09 -2.11
C GLY A 94 -32.90 -14.00 -2.40
N ILE A 95 -32.76 -13.25 -3.50
CA ILE A 95 -33.65 -12.15 -3.87
C ILE A 95 -34.73 -12.67 -4.83
N VAL A 96 -35.97 -12.21 -4.64
CA VAL A 96 -37.06 -12.35 -5.61
C VAL A 96 -37.22 -11.01 -6.34
N PRO A 97 -36.82 -10.90 -7.62
CA PRO A 97 -36.98 -9.67 -8.40
C PRO A 97 -38.45 -9.32 -8.62
N SER A 98 -38.71 -8.06 -8.98
CA SER A 98 -40.03 -7.58 -9.35
C SER A 98 -40.39 -8.02 -10.78
N ASP A 99 -41.69 -8.22 -11.06
CA ASP A 99 -42.17 -8.62 -12.40
C ASP A 99 -42.32 -7.43 -13.37
N ASP A 100 -41.52 -6.37 -13.18
CA ASP A 100 -41.51 -5.18 -14.03
C ASP A 100 -40.34 -5.15 -15.02
N GLY A 101 -39.36 -6.06 -14.87
CA GLY A 101 -38.17 -6.14 -15.69
C GLY A 101 -37.18 -4.99 -15.48
N MET A 102 -37.30 -4.27 -14.36
CA MET A 102 -36.52 -3.07 -14.06
C MET A 102 -35.41 -3.30 -13.02
N ASP A 103 -35.32 -4.50 -12.44
CA ASP A 103 -34.26 -4.85 -11.49
C ASP A 103 -32.88 -4.81 -12.15
N ALA A 104 -31.94 -4.13 -11.49
CA ALA A 104 -30.61 -3.90 -12.03
C ALA A 104 -29.54 -4.08 -10.96
N TRP A 105 -28.35 -4.49 -11.41
CA TRP A 105 -27.14 -4.51 -10.61
C TRP A 105 -26.13 -3.53 -11.21
N ILE A 106 -25.57 -2.66 -10.36
CA ILE A 106 -24.61 -1.65 -10.79
C ILE A 106 -23.21 -2.15 -10.46
N LEU A 107 -22.32 -2.12 -11.45
CA LEU A 107 -20.93 -2.53 -11.32
C LEU A 107 -20.04 -1.36 -11.73
N ASP A 108 -18.96 -1.15 -10.98
CA ASP A 108 -17.84 -0.35 -11.46
C ASP A 108 -17.05 -1.13 -12.52
N VAL A 109 -16.27 -0.43 -13.33
CA VAL A 109 -15.52 -1.02 -14.45
C VAL A 109 -14.10 -1.39 -14.00
N ASP A 110 -13.30 -0.39 -13.66
CA ASP A 110 -11.88 -0.53 -13.36
C ASP A 110 -11.65 -1.22 -12.01
N ASP A 111 -10.80 -2.24 -12.00
CA ASP A 111 -10.48 -3.09 -10.84
C ASP A 111 -11.70 -3.76 -10.16
N THR A 112 -12.85 -3.76 -10.83
CA THR A 112 -14.08 -4.47 -10.45
C THR A 112 -14.48 -5.47 -11.52
N CYS A 113 -14.79 -5.01 -12.74
CA CYS A 113 -15.07 -5.89 -13.88
C CYS A 113 -13.82 -6.22 -14.69
N ILE A 114 -12.87 -5.29 -14.77
CA ILE A 114 -11.64 -5.40 -15.57
C ILE A 114 -10.44 -5.05 -14.70
N SER A 115 -9.39 -5.88 -14.74
CA SER A 115 -8.20 -5.68 -13.91
C SER A 115 -7.18 -4.73 -14.53
N ASN A 116 -6.70 -3.76 -13.75
CA ASN A 116 -5.58 -2.87 -14.09
C ASN A 116 -4.23 -3.37 -13.54
N VAL A 117 -4.15 -4.60 -13.03
CA VAL A 117 -2.92 -5.17 -12.46
C VAL A 117 -1.74 -5.12 -13.45
N LEU A 118 -1.98 -5.33 -14.74
CA LEU A 118 -0.93 -5.25 -15.77
C LEU A 118 -0.37 -3.82 -15.91
N TYR A 119 -1.21 -2.80 -15.81
CA TYR A 119 -0.77 -1.41 -15.80
C TYR A 119 0.08 -1.13 -14.55
N TYR A 120 -0.41 -1.55 -13.37
CA TYR A 120 0.29 -1.33 -12.10
C TYR A 120 1.55 -2.17 -11.92
N LYS A 121 1.73 -3.26 -12.67
CA LYS A 121 3.01 -3.99 -12.72
C LYS A 121 4.17 -3.08 -13.13
N GLY A 122 3.95 -2.19 -14.11
CA GLY A 122 4.92 -1.16 -14.51
C GLY A 122 5.14 -0.05 -13.47
N LYS A 123 4.30 -0.02 -12.43
CA LYS A 123 4.34 0.93 -11.30
C LYS A 123 4.68 0.25 -9.97
N ARG A 124 5.12 -1.02 -9.98
CA ARG A 124 5.45 -1.80 -8.77
C ARG A 124 4.26 -2.06 -7.84
N TYR A 125 3.07 -2.29 -8.42
CA TYR A 125 1.82 -2.61 -7.70
C TYR A 125 1.33 -1.50 -6.76
N GLY A 126 1.66 -0.25 -7.09
CA GLY A 126 1.25 0.96 -6.40
C GLY A 126 1.74 2.18 -7.17
#